data_AF-A0A7W0UXA1-F1
#
_entry.id   AF-A0A7W0UXA1-F1
#
_cell.length_a   1.000
_cell.length_b   1.000
_cell.length_c   1.000
_cell.angle_alpha   90.00
_cell.angle_beta   90.00
_cell.angle_gamma   90.00
#
_symmetry.space_group_name_H-M   'P 1'
#
loop_
_entity.id
_entity.type
_entity.pdbx_description
1 polymer ?
#
loop_
_entity_poly.entity_id
_entity_poly.type
_entity_poly.pdbx_seq_one_letter_code
_entity_poly.pdbx_strand_id
1 'polypeptide(L)' 'MKEPSPDELITMSEAQRILGVSQVKMSKIVKEGVLRHWRNPLDARVKLVSRRHVEALKSMRTKAA' A
#
# COMPACT_ATOMS: atom_id res chain seq x y z
N MET A 1 -11.70 13.57 -3.11
CA MET A 1 -10.70 12.65 -2.52
C MET A 1 -9.34 13.34 -2.61
N LYS A 2 -8.60 13.49 -1.50
CA LYS A 2 -7.30 14.17 -1.49
C LYS A 2 -6.25 13.19 -2.04
N GLU A 3 -5.55 13.55 -3.12
CA GLU A 3 -4.44 12.72 -3.61
C GLU A 3 -3.31 12.75 -2.55
N PRO A 4 -2.67 11.60 -2.25
CA PRO A 4 -1.58 11.57 -1.28
C PRO A 4 -0.44 12.45 -1.79
N SER A 5 0.16 13.23 -0.89
CA SER A 5 1.40 13.91 -1.25
C SER A 5 2.47 12.86 -1.58
N PRO A 6 3.44 13.18 -2.46
CA PRO A 6 4.54 12.27 -2.79
C PRO A 6 5.25 11.73 -1.54
N ASP A 7 5.34 12.53 -0.49
CA ASP A 7 5.99 12.18 0.79
C ASP A 7 5.20 11.16 1.62
N GLU A 8 3.93 10.93 1.30
CA GLU A 8 3.07 9.93 1.95
C GLU A 8 3.02 8.59 1.20
N LEU A 9 3.74 8.49 0.08
CA LEU A 9 3.85 7.27 -0.71
C LEU A 9 5.01 6.40 -0.22
N ILE A 10 4.72 5.12 0.00
CA ILE A 10 5.69 4.11 0.42
C ILE A 10 5.73 2.97 -0.59
N THR A 11 6.83 2.24 -0.62
CA THR A 11 6.98 1.06 -1.48
C THR A 11 6.07 -0.07 -1.05
N MET A 12 5.77 -1.00 -1.98
CA MET A 12 5.04 -2.23 -1.64
C MET A 12 5.73 -3.05 -0.52
N SER A 13 7.06 -3.03 -0.45
CA SER A 13 7.83 -3.74 0.57
C SER A 13 7.64 -3.13 1.96
N GLU A 14 7.59 -1.80 2.06
CA GLU A 14 7.28 -1.11 3.31
C GLU A 14 5.82 -1.35 3.72
N ALA A 15 4.89 -1.26 2.77
CA ALA A 15 3.48 -1.53 3.01
C ALA A 15 3.25 -2.97 3.50
N GLN A 16 3.97 -3.93 2.92
CA GLN A 16 3.96 -5.33 3.35
C GLN A 16 4.36 -5.48 4.82
N ARG A 17 5.45 -4.81 5.25
CA ARG A 17 5.92 -4.83 6.64
C ARG A 17 4.89 -4.21 7.58
N ILE A 18 4.26 -3.10 7.18
CA ILE A 18 3.22 -2.44 7.99
C ILE A 18 2.00 -3.36 8.16
N LEU A 19 1.51 -3.96 7.06
CA LEU A 19 0.35 -4.86 7.08
C LEU A 19 0.65 -6.23 7.71
N GLY A 20 1.92 -6.64 7.76
CA GLY A 20 2.33 -7.96 8.21
C GLY A 20 1.76 -9.07 7.32
N VAL A 21 1.88 -8.92 5.99
CA VAL A 21 1.42 -9.91 5.01
C VAL A 21 2.57 -10.45 4.16
N SER A 22 2.35 -11.55 3.44
CA SER A 22 3.34 -12.03 2.47
C SER A 22 3.38 -11.13 1.23
N GLN A 23 4.48 -11.19 0.48
CA GLN A 23 4.63 -10.45 -0.78
C GLN A 23 3.53 -10.81 -1.79
N VAL A 24 3.17 -12.10 -1.87
CA VAL A 24 2.08 -12.60 -2.73
C VAL A 24 0.74 -11.96 -2.35
N LYS A 25 0.42 -11.91 -1.04
CA LYS A 25 -0.81 -11.29 -0.55
C LYS A 25 -0.82 -9.78 -0.79
N MET A 26 0.33 -9.11 -0.60
CA MET A 26 0.47 -7.68 -0.93
C MET A 26 0.23 -7.41 -2.42
N SER A 27 0.77 -8.26 -3.31
CA SER A 27 0.54 -8.17 -4.75
C SER A 27 -0.93 -8.34 -5.11
N LYS A 28 -1.62 -9.29 -4.47
CA LYS A 28 -3.07 -9.51 -4.65
C LYS A 28 -3.88 -8.28 -4.24
N ILE A 29 -3.62 -7.69 -3.07
CA ILE A 29 -4.30 -6.48 -2.57
C ILE A 29 -4.20 -5.32 -3.58
N VAL A 30 -3.03 -5.11 -4.17
CA VAL A 30 -2.82 -4.05 -5.16
C VAL A 30 -3.49 -4.40 -6.50
N LYS A 31 -3.40 -5.66 -6.94
CA LYS A 31 -4.00 -6.13 -8.20
C LYS A 31 -5.53 -6.07 -8.15
N GLU A 32 -6.13 -6.37 -7.01
CA GLU A 32 -7.58 -6.30 -6.77
C GLU A 32 -8.09 -4.86 -6.55
N GLY A 33 -7.20 -3.86 -6.54
CA GLY A 33 -7.59 -2.45 -6.42
C GLY A 33 -7.93 -2.02 -5.00
N VAL A 34 -7.72 -2.87 -3.99
CA VAL A 34 -7.95 -2.53 -2.57
C VAL A 34 -7.04 -1.38 -2.13
N LEU A 35 -5.82 -1.32 -2.67
CA LEU A 35 -4.93 -0.18 -2.54
C LEU A 35 -4.61 0.40 -3.92
N ARG A 36 -4.90 1.69 -4.09
CA ARG A 36 -4.42 2.46 -5.24
C ARG A 36 -2.89 2.50 -5.22
N HIS A 37 -2.29 2.36 -6.39
CA HIS A 37 -0.85 2.38 -6.56
C HIS A 37 -0.43 3.38 -7.65
N TRP A 38 0.80 3.86 -7.53
CA TRP A 38 1.46 4.76 -8.46
C TRP A 38 2.81 4.17 -8.85
N ARG A 39 3.34 4.54 -10.01
CA ARG A 39 4.71 4.18 -10.40
C ARG A 39 5.67 5.17 -9.75
N ASN A 40 6.80 4.69 -9.26
CA ASN A 40 7.86 5.58 -8.79
C ASN A 40 8.44 6.34 -10.01
N PRO A 41 8.52 7.68 -9.96
CA PRO A 41 9.07 8.47 -11.08
C PRO A 41 10.56 8.22 -11.34
N LEU A 42 11.31 7.76 -10.33
CA LEU A 42 12.73 7.45 -10.43
C LEU A 42 12.99 5.98 -10.82
N ASP A 43 12.02 5.09 -10.58
CA ASP A 43 12.08 3.68 -10.98
C ASP A 43 10.68 3.13 -11.29
N ALA A 44 10.35 3.03 -12.58
CA ALA A 44 9.04 2.56 -13.04
C ALA A 44 8.71 1.11 -12.64
N ARG A 45 9.69 0.30 -12.20
CA ARG A 45 9.48 -1.07 -11.72
C ARG A 45 8.92 -1.09 -10.29
N VAL A 46 9.14 -0.02 -9.54
CA VAL A 46 8.69 0.10 -8.16
C VAL A 46 7.29 0.70 -8.14
N LYS A 47 6.37 -0.01 -7.48
CA LYS A 47 5.03 0.48 -7.18
C LYS A 47 5.02 1.13 -5.80
N LEU A 48 4.42 2.30 -5.74
CA LEU A 48 4.19 3.08 -4.54
C LEU A 48 2.71 3.02 -4.15
N VAL A 49 2.43 3.04 -2.87
CA VAL A 49 1.08 3.05 -2.29
C VAL A 49 1.00 4.08 -1.16
N SER A 50 -0.18 4.59 -0.87
CA SER A 50 -0.36 5.55 0.22
C SER A 50 -0.19 4.86 1.58
N ARG A 51 0.76 5.34 2.39
CA ARG A 51 0.97 4.86 3.76
C ARG A 51 -0.30 4.95 4.61
N ARG A 52 -1.02 6.06 4.52
CA ARG A 52 -2.26 6.29 5.27
C ARG A 52 -3.32 5.23 4.98
N HIS A 53 -3.51 4.87 3.71
CA HIS A 53 -4.47 3.82 3.34
C HIS A 53 -4.02 2.44 3.81
N VAL A 54 -2.71 2.15 3.77
CA VAL A 54 -2.14 0.91 4.29
C VAL A 54 -2.40 0.77 5.79
N GLU A 55 -2.16 1.83 6.56
CA GLU A 55 -2.42 1.86 8.01
C GLU A 55 -3.92 1.72 8.30
N ALA A 56 -4.78 2.41 7.57
CA ALA A 56 -6.24 2.25 7.69
C ALA A 56 -6.68 0.81 7.42
N LEU A 57 -6.15 0.17 6.37
CA LEU A 57 -6.45 -1.23 6.04
C LEU A 57 -6.01 -2.19 7.16
N LYS A 58 -4.86 -1.92 7.80
CA LYS A 58 -4.40 -2.68 8.96
C LYS A 58 -5.40 -2.56 10.12
N SER A 59 -5.83 -1.34 10.42
CA SER A 59 -6.79 -1.06 11.49
C SER A 59 -8.16 -1.72 11.24
N MET A 60 -8.61 -1.75 9.99
CA MET A 60 -9.85 -2.46 9.61
C MET A 60 -9.74 -3.97 9.86
N ARG A 61 -8.59 -4.58 9.57
CA ARG A 61 -8.35 -6.01 9.86
C ARG A 61 -8.45 -6.32 11.35
N THR A 62 -7.88 -5.48 12.21
CA THR A 62 -7.92 -5.68 13.66
C THR A 62 -9.27 -5.39 14.31
N LYS A 63 -10.14 -4.59 13.68
CA LYS A 63 -11.50 -4.34 14.19
C LYS A 63 -12.51 -5.42 13.81
N ALA A 64 -12.17 -6.28 12.84
CA ALA A 64 -13.02 -7.36 12.36
C ALA A 64 -12.66 -8.73 12.98
N ALA A 65 -11.72 -8.77 13.92
CA ALA A 65 -11.28 -9.94 14.67
C ALA A 65 -11.64 -9.75 16.15
#